data_AF-A0A8I2YQL3-F1
#
_entry.id   AF-A0A8I2YQL3-F1
#
_cell.length_a   1.000
_cell.length_b   1.000
_cell.length_c   1.000
_cell.angle_alpha   90.00
_cell.angle_beta   90.00
_cell.angle_gamma   90.00
#
_symmetry.space_group_name_H-M   'P 1'
#
loop_
_entity.id
_entity.type
_entity.pdbx_description
1 polymer ?
#
loop_
_entity_poly.entity_id
_entity_poly.type
_entity_poly.pdbx_seq_one_letter_code
_entity_poly.pdbx_strand_id
1 'polypeptide(L)'
;MTRMLDKILRQSDAIDKESLCIPAGQRVWHLRLTVHCLADAGNMLDCACPAGIVAFKHFRRSEVEVIGDVVVVPAIHHTPFCVTFAFFPDPTTRPVVDPSLLEQRLSAGAMSIALNAQREICVLHKVGGVLTAPDEILQLLNVAVGIAKELDQLVEARLREHWAERKVEVR
;
A
#
# COMPACT_ATOMS: atom_id res chain seq x y z
N MET A 1 -7.46 9.14 6.04
CA MET A 1 -6.18 8.57 5.57
C MET A 1 -5.53 7.63 6.59
N THR A 2 -5.11 8.09 7.77
CA THR A 2 -4.33 7.28 8.74
C THR A 2 -4.98 5.94 9.11
N ARG A 3 -6.29 5.94 9.42
CA ARG A 3 -7.03 4.68 9.70
C ARG A 3 -7.03 3.72 8.51
N MET A 4 -7.08 4.23 7.28
CA MET A 4 -7.05 3.38 6.08
C MET A 4 -5.67 2.77 5.90
N LEU A 5 -4.61 3.56 6.02
CA LEU A 5 -3.23 3.03 5.97
C LEU A 5 -2.97 1.98 7.05
N ASP A 6 -3.49 2.18 8.27
CA ASP A 6 -3.38 1.17 9.33
C ASP A 6 -4.10 -0.13 8.97
N LYS A 7 -5.32 -0.06 8.41
CA LYS A 7 -6.00 -1.25 7.90
C LYS A 7 -5.20 -1.95 6.80
N ILE A 8 -4.67 -1.17 5.86
CA ILE A 8 -3.99 -1.70 4.68
C ILE A 8 -2.62 -2.31 5.03
N LEU A 9 -1.87 -1.75 5.96
CA LEU A 9 -0.51 -2.22 6.28
C LEU A 9 -0.45 -3.12 7.52
N ARG A 10 -1.29 -2.85 8.54
CA ARG A 10 -1.24 -3.54 9.84
C ARG A 10 -2.28 -4.64 9.99
N GLN A 11 -3.49 -4.44 9.48
CA GLN A 11 -4.59 -5.42 9.59
C GLN A 11 -4.61 -6.44 8.46
N SER A 12 -3.95 -6.15 7.34
CA SER A 12 -3.75 -7.10 6.26
C SER A 12 -2.70 -8.18 6.57
N ASP A 13 -1.90 -7.99 7.63
CA ASP A 13 -0.72 -8.83 7.94
C ASP A 13 0.34 -8.85 6.84
N ALA A 14 0.49 -7.71 6.14
CA ALA A 14 1.53 -7.51 5.12
C ALA A 14 2.96 -7.72 5.67
N ILE A 15 3.20 -7.42 6.95
CA ILE A 15 4.50 -7.58 7.62
C ILE A 15 4.41 -8.77 8.58
N ASP A 16 5.41 -9.64 8.54
CA ASP A 16 5.58 -10.73 9.49
C ASP A 16 5.96 -10.19 10.88
N LYS A 17 4.98 -10.18 11.77
CA LYS A 17 5.14 -9.75 13.17
C LYS A 17 5.93 -10.77 14.00
N GLU A 18 5.93 -12.05 13.61
CA GLU A 18 6.63 -13.11 14.34
C GLU A 18 8.14 -12.98 14.12
N SER A 19 8.55 -12.65 12.89
CA SER A 19 9.95 -12.34 12.60
C SER A 19 10.50 -11.25 13.53
N LEU A 20 9.68 -10.29 13.96
CA LEU A 20 10.12 -9.16 14.80
C LEU A 20 10.39 -9.54 16.27
N CYS A 21 10.13 -10.77 16.68
CA CYS A 21 10.42 -11.26 18.02
C CYS A 21 11.92 -11.59 18.17
N ILE A 22 12.55 -11.21 19.30
CA ILE A 22 13.95 -11.55 19.60
C ILE A 22 13.96 -12.70 20.63
N PRO A 23 14.13 -12.49 21.96
CA PRO A 23 13.57 -13.46 22.91
C PRO A 23 12.08 -13.20 23.18
N ALA A 24 11.28 -14.24 22.97
CA ALA A 24 9.85 -14.24 23.27
C ALA A 24 9.56 -13.77 24.70
N GLY A 25 8.60 -12.85 24.83
CA GLY A 25 8.20 -12.29 26.12
C GLY A 25 9.19 -11.30 26.74
N GLN A 26 10.34 -11.04 26.12
CA GLN A 26 11.36 -10.12 26.65
C GLN A 26 11.58 -8.92 25.75
N ARG A 27 11.86 -9.13 24.46
CA ARG A 27 12.21 -8.05 23.53
C ARG A 27 11.60 -8.28 22.16
N VAL A 28 11.05 -7.22 21.59
CA VAL A 28 10.48 -7.20 20.25
C VAL A 28 10.97 -5.97 19.51
N TRP A 29 11.06 -6.07 18.19
CA TRP A 29 11.30 -4.93 17.34
C TRP A 29 10.03 -4.11 17.16
N HIS A 30 10.15 -2.80 17.34
CA HIS A 30 9.09 -1.85 17.06
C HIS A 30 9.40 -1.09 15.77
N LEU A 31 8.69 -1.44 14.69
CA LEU A 31 8.79 -0.72 13.42
C LEU A 31 7.85 0.49 13.43
N ARG A 32 8.38 1.66 13.05
CA ARG A 32 7.60 2.90 12.92
C ARG A 32 7.74 3.44 11.50
N LEU A 33 6.63 3.48 10.77
CA LEU A 33 6.52 4.19 9.50
C LEU A 33 6.03 5.62 9.74
N THR A 34 6.77 6.60 9.23
CA THR A 34 6.34 8.01 9.22
C THR A 34 6.20 8.47 7.79
N VAL A 35 4.99 8.90 7.40
CA VAL A 35 4.70 9.41 6.06
C VAL A 35 4.57 10.92 6.12
N HIS A 36 5.40 11.62 5.35
CA HIS A 36 5.34 13.07 5.20
C HIS A 36 4.74 13.42 3.84
N CYS A 37 3.66 14.18 3.84
CA CYS A 37 3.01 14.63 2.61
C CYS A 37 3.59 16.00 2.24
N LEU A 38 4.40 16.03 1.18
CA LEU A 38 5.12 17.24 0.76
C LEU A 38 4.27 18.14 -0.14
N ALA A 39 3.50 17.52 -1.04
CA ALA A 39 2.59 18.20 -1.96
C ALA A 39 1.30 17.38 -2.08
N ASP A 40 0.17 18.04 -1.85
CA ASP A 40 -1.15 17.43 -2.02
C ASP A 40 -1.78 17.92 -3.32
N ALA A 41 -1.90 17.01 -4.28
CA ALA A 41 -2.56 17.22 -5.56
C ALA A 41 -3.79 16.33 -5.75
N GLY A 42 -4.30 15.73 -4.68
CA GLY A 42 -5.35 14.71 -4.72
C GLY A 42 -4.83 13.32 -4.33
N ASN A 43 -5.77 12.46 -3.96
CA ASN A 43 -5.58 11.02 -3.73
C ASN A 43 -4.35 10.60 -2.89
N MET A 44 -4.13 11.30 -1.77
CA MET A 44 -2.99 11.06 -0.88
C MET A 44 -2.89 9.61 -0.36
N LEU A 45 -4.01 8.88 -0.26
CA LEU A 45 -4.02 7.50 0.23
C LEU A 45 -3.27 6.55 -0.71
N ASP A 46 -3.54 6.66 -2.01
CA ASP A 46 -2.94 5.82 -3.03
C ASP A 46 -1.47 6.18 -3.27
N CYS A 47 -1.04 7.40 -2.90
CA CYS A 47 0.38 7.76 -2.84
C CYS A 47 1.06 7.20 -1.59
N ALA A 48 0.41 7.31 -0.42
CA ALA A 48 0.99 6.92 0.86
C ALA A 48 1.13 5.39 1.02
N CYS A 49 0.21 4.61 0.43
CA CYS A 49 0.24 3.15 0.48
C CYS A 49 1.52 2.54 -0.14
N PRO A 50 1.82 2.77 -1.44
CA PRO A 50 3.04 2.27 -2.05
C PRO A 50 4.28 2.89 -1.41
N ALA A 51 4.25 4.16 -0.98
CA ALA A 51 5.38 4.76 -0.26
C ALA A 51 5.71 4.00 1.04
N GLY A 52 4.69 3.58 1.79
CA GLY A 52 4.86 2.75 2.98
C GLY A 52 5.42 1.37 2.67
N ILE A 53 4.90 0.72 1.64
CA ILE A 53 5.39 -0.60 1.17
C ILE A 53 6.85 -0.52 0.71
N VAL A 54 7.20 0.47 -0.11
CA VAL A 54 8.56 0.72 -0.58
C VAL A 54 9.48 0.99 0.61
N ALA A 55 9.05 1.80 1.57
CA ALA A 55 9.83 2.08 2.78
C ALA A 55 10.13 0.79 3.56
N PHE A 56 9.14 -0.08 3.77
CA PHE A 56 9.35 -1.36 4.45
C PHE A 56 10.22 -2.34 3.64
N LYS A 57 10.02 -2.44 2.32
CA LYS A 57 10.84 -3.30 1.45
C LYS A 57 12.29 -2.82 1.32
N HIS A 58 12.50 -1.51 1.33
CA HIS A 58 13.82 -0.90 1.24
C HIS A 58 14.56 -0.92 2.59
N PHE A 59 13.83 -0.88 3.71
CA PHE A 59 14.40 -0.83 5.04
C PHE A 59 15.27 -2.07 5.31
N ARG A 60 16.57 -1.83 5.53
CA ARG A 60 17.51 -2.86 6.00
C ARG A 60 17.78 -2.64 7.48
N ARG A 61 17.73 -3.72 8.25
CA ARG A 61 18.11 -3.70 9.66
C ARG A 61 19.62 -3.93 9.79
N SER A 62 20.26 -3.22 10.71
CA SER A 62 21.60 -3.55 11.20
C SER A 62 21.56 -4.89 11.93
N GLU A 63 22.57 -5.73 11.70
CA GLU A 63 22.70 -7.04 12.32
C GLU A 63 22.79 -6.92 13.84
N VAL A 64 22.05 -7.77 14.55
CA VAL A 64 22.17 -7.91 16.00
C VAL A 64 22.49 -9.37 16.24
N GLU A 65 23.75 -9.65 16.55
CA GLU A 65 24.18 -10.97 17.01
C GLU A 65 23.71 -11.15 18.45
N VAL A 66 22.67 -11.97 18.62
CA VAL A 66 22.36 -12.58 19.91
C VAL A 66 23.06 -13.92 19.85
N ILE A 67 24.07 -14.13 20.70
CA ILE A 67 24.90 -15.34 20.86
C ILE A 67 24.17 -16.60 20.35
N GLY A 68 24.48 -17.04 19.12
CA GLY A 68 23.78 -18.13 18.42
C GLY A 68 22.75 -17.65 17.39
N ASP A 69 23.20 -17.53 16.13
CA ASP A 69 22.47 -17.36 14.86
C ASP A 69 20.95 -17.18 14.93
N VAL A 70 20.44 -15.95 14.69
CA VAL A 70 19.40 -15.70 13.67
C VAL A 70 19.46 -14.25 13.16
N VAL A 71 19.71 -14.11 11.85
CA VAL A 71 19.49 -12.88 11.07
C VAL A 71 17.98 -12.67 10.91
N VAL A 72 17.44 -11.57 11.45
CA VAL A 72 16.02 -11.22 11.25
C VAL A 72 15.93 -10.01 10.35
N VAL A 73 15.57 -10.25 9.09
CA VAL A 73 15.07 -9.22 8.17
C VAL A 73 13.54 -9.20 8.34
N PRO A 74 12.88 -8.03 8.44
CA PRO A 74 11.42 -8.00 8.45
C PRO A 74 10.89 -8.65 7.17
N ALA A 75 10.27 -9.83 7.30
CA ALA A 75 9.68 -10.51 6.18
C ALA A 75 8.35 -9.82 5.82
N ILE A 76 8.14 -9.57 4.53
CA ILE A 76 6.91 -8.99 4.01
C ILE A 76 6.19 -10.13 3.28
N HIS A 77 5.01 -10.51 3.75
CA HIS A 77 4.22 -11.61 3.19
C HIS A 77 3.59 -11.24 1.85
N HIS A 78 3.03 -10.03 1.76
CA HIS A 78 2.36 -9.54 0.57
C HIS A 78 2.40 -8.02 0.51
N THR A 79 2.17 -7.48 -0.69
CA THR A 79 2.19 -6.05 -0.98
C THR A 79 0.82 -5.55 -1.39
N PRO A 80 0.04 -4.99 -0.45
CA PRO A 80 -1.22 -4.36 -0.80
C PRO A 80 -0.98 -2.98 -1.45
N PHE A 81 -1.72 -2.72 -2.53
CA PHE A 81 -1.79 -1.42 -3.20
C PHE A 81 -3.21 -0.89 -3.11
N CYS A 82 -3.36 0.41 -2.85
CA CYS A 82 -4.66 1.09 -2.83
C CYS A 82 -4.94 1.72 -4.20
N VAL A 83 -6.18 1.55 -4.67
CA VAL A 83 -6.72 2.21 -5.86
C VAL A 83 -8.04 2.86 -5.47
N THR A 84 -8.13 4.17 -5.68
CA THR A 84 -9.26 5.01 -5.30
C THR A 84 -10.00 5.50 -6.54
N PHE A 85 -11.33 5.31 -6.49
CA PHE A 85 -12.28 5.72 -7.50
C PHE A 85 -13.13 6.88 -6.95
N ALA A 86 -13.29 7.95 -7.72
CA ALA A 86 -14.20 9.04 -7.42
C ALA A 86 -15.51 8.90 -8.22
N PHE A 87 -16.63 9.07 -7.54
CA PHE A 87 -17.97 9.07 -8.12
C PHE A 87 -18.49 10.49 -8.21
N PHE A 88 -19.10 10.83 -9.35
CA PHE A 88 -19.72 12.13 -9.57
C PHE A 88 -21.25 12.03 -9.42
N PRO A 89 -21.94 13.14 -9.12
CA PRO A 89 -23.39 13.15 -8.94
C PRO A 89 -24.16 12.75 -10.20
N ASP A 90 -23.60 13.03 -11.38
CA ASP A 90 -24.20 12.70 -12.66
C ASP A 90 -24.08 11.19 -12.93
N PRO A 91 -25.21 10.46 -13.00
CA PRO A 91 -25.20 9.01 -13.22
C PRO A 91 -24.68 8.61 -14.61
N THR A 92 -24.58 9.54 -15.56
CA THR A 92 -23.98 9.26 -16.88
C THR A 92 -22.46 9.30 -16.85
N THR A 93 -21.87 9.95 -15.84
CA THR A 93 -20.43 10.10 -15.71
C THR A 93 -19.83 8.87 -15.05
N ARG A 94 -18.88 8.22 -15.74
CA ARG A 94 -18.19 7.05 -15.19
C ARG A 94 -17.29 7.44 -14.02
N PRO A 95 -17.07 6.53 -13.05
CA PRO A 95 -16.12 6.76 -11.97
C PRO A 95 -14.71 7.00 -12.51
N VAL A 96 -14.01 7.97 -11.94
CA VAL A 96 -12.64 8.32 -12.32
C VAL A 96 -11.66 7.66 -11.35
N VAL A 97 -10.57 7.13 -11.88
CA VAL A 97 -9.46 6.55 -11.11
C VAL A 97 -8.45 7.65 -10.81
N ASP A 98 -7.86 7.61 -9.60
CA ASP A 98 -6.82 8.56 -9.17
C ASP A 98 -7.26 10.03 -9.28
N PRO A 99 -8.29 10.44 -8.52
CA PRO A 99 -8.85 11.76 -8.64
C PRO A 99 -7.84 12.83 -8.22
N SER A 100 -7.66 13.81 -9.09
CA SER A 100 -6.98 15.07 -8.77
C SER A 100 -7.71 15.82 -7.65
N LEU A 101 -7.06 16.82 -7.06
CA LEU A 101 -7.64 17.64 -6.00
C LEU A 101 -8.99 18.26 -6.38
N LEU A 102 -9.14 18.69 -7.65
CA LEU A 102 -10.39 19.26 -8.15
C LEU A 102 -11.48 18.20 -8.29
N GLU A 103 -11.15 17.05 -8.87
CA GLU A 103 -12.07 15.92 -9.04
C GLU A 103 -12.54 15.38 -7.69
N GLN A 104 -11.62 15.24 -6.73
CA GLN A 104 -11.92 14.81 -5.37
C GLN A 104 -12.88 15.79 -4.67
N ARG A 105 -12.69 17.10 -4.85
CA ARG A 105 -13.58 18.13 -4.27
C ARG A 105 -14.96 18.16 -4.90
N LEU A 106 -15.07 17.84 -6.19
CA LEU A 106 -16.33 17.82 -6.93
C LEU A 106 -17.04 16.46 -6.85
N SER A 107 -16.35 15.43 -6.37
CA SER A 107 -16.93 14.09 -6.23
C SER A 107 -18.05 14.05 -5.19
N ALA A 108 -19.11 13.31 -5.49
CA ALA A 108 -20.19 13.01 -4.55
C ALA A 108 -19.78 11.94 -3.53
N GLY A 109 -18.80 11.11 -3.88
CA GLY A 109 -18.22 10.10 -3.01
C GLY A 109 -17.02 9.41 -3.64
N ALA A 110 -16.37 8.55 -2.87
CA ALA A 110 -15.20 7.81 -3.32
C ALA A 110 -15.23 6.37 -2.82
N MET A 111 -14.59 5.47 -3.55
CA MET A 111 -14.35 4.08 -3.14
C MET A 111 -12.87 3.77 -3.27
N SER A 112 -12.25 3.43 -2.15
CA SER A 112 -10.86 2.96 -2.11
C SER A 112 -10.84 1.45 -1.94
N ILE A 113 -10.08 0.77 -2.78
CA ILE A 113 -9.90 -0.67 -2.79
C ILE A 113 -8.41 -0.97 -2.62
N ALA A 114 -8.06 -1.72 -1.59
CA ALA A 114 -6.72 -2.24 -1.38
C ALA A 114 -6.65 -3.72 -1.78
N LEU A 115 -5.74 -4.04 -2.69
CA LEU A 115 -5.58 -5.36 -3.30
C LEU A 115 -4.11 -5.80 -3.22
N ASN A 116 -3.87 -7.10 -3.09
CA ASN A 116 -2.53 -7.66 -3.27
C ASN A 116 -2.31 -8.17 -4.72
N ALA A 117 -1.07 -8.55 -5.04
CA ALA A 117 -0.71 -9.10 -6.35
C ALA A 117 -1.46 -10.41 -6.69
N GLN A 118 -1.91 -11.13 -5.66
CA GLN A 118 -2.69 -12.37 -5.73
C GLN A 118 -4.19 -12.14 -6.02
N ARG A 119 -4.61 -10.88 -6.21
CA ARG A 119 -6.01 -10.48 -6.47
C ARG A 119 -6.94 -10.65 -5.26
N GLU A 120 -6.38 -10.72 -4.06
CA GLU A 120 -7.14 -10.76 -2.82
C GLU A 120 -7.42 -9.33 -2.34
N ILE A 121 -8.63 -9.11 -1.86
CA ILE A 121 -9.06 -7.81 -1.34
C ILE A 121 -8.65 -7.72 0.12
N CYS A 122 -7.74 -6.79 0.44
CA CYS A 122 -7.37 -6.50 1.82
C CYS A 122 -8.40 -5.58 2.48
N VAL A 123 -8.78 -4.51 1.79
CA VAL A 123 -9.71 -3.50 2.32
C VAL A 123 -10.57 -2.95 1.19
N LEU A 124 -11.87 -2.84 1.41
CA LEU A 124 -12.77 -2.06 0.56
C LEU A 124 -13.47 -1.01 1.40
N HIS A 125 -13.45 0.24 0.95
CA HIS A 125 -14.00 1.35 1.69
C HIS A 125 -14.68 2.35 0.75
N LYS A 126 -16.01 2.34 0.77
CA LYS A 126 -16.84 3.32 0.07
C LYS A 126 -17.29 4.41 1.04
N VAL A 127 -17.02 5.67 0.70
CA VAL A 127 -17.41 6.85 1.48
C VAL A 127 -18.32 7.72 0.65
N GLY A 128 -19.53 7.95 1.17
CA GLY A 128 -20.53 8.77 0.51
C GLY A 128 -20.92 8.23 -0.87
N GLY A 129 -21.36 9.16 -1.72
CA GLY A 129 -21.56 8.92 -3.13
C GLY A 129 -22.95 8.45 -3.53
N VAL A 130 -23.00 8.10 -4.81
CA VAL A 130 -24.17 7.66 -5.54
C VAL A 130 -24.41 6.17 -5.27
N LEU A 131 -25.65 5.73 -5.49
CA LEU A 131 -26.00 4.32 -5.50
C LEU A 131 -25.25 3.64 -6.65
N THR A 132 -24.47 2.63 -6.33
CA THR A 132 -23.64 1.89 -7.30
C THR A 132 -24.16 0.46 -7.36
N ALA A 133 -24.41 -0.04 -8.56
CA ALA A 133 -24.85 -1.44 -8.71
C ALA A 133 -23.70 -2.39 -8.37
N PRO A 134 -23.99 -3.60 -7.83
CA PRO A 134 -22.94 -4.59 -7.55
C PRO A 134 -22.08 -4.94 -8.78
N ASP A 135 -22.70 -5.00 -9.96
CA ASP A 135 -22.01 -5.30 -11.21
C ASP A 135 -20.97 -4.23 -11.60
N GLU A 136 -21.28 -2.96 -11.35
CA GLU A 136 -20.33 -1.86 -11.56
C GLU A 136 -19.15 -1.97 -10.60
N ILE A 137 -19.39 -2.34 -9.34
CA ILE A 137 -18.31 -2.55 -8.35
C ILE A 137 -17.37 -3.66 -8.82
N LEU A 138 -17.91 -4.76 -9.36
CA LEU A 138 -17.11 -5.85 -9.92
C LEU A 138 -16.28 -5.40 -11.13
N GLN A 139 -16.82 -4.52 -11.98
CA GLN A 139 -16.06 -3.93 -13.09
C GLN A 139 -14.91 -3.07 -12.58
N LEU A 140 -15.15 -2.21 -11.58
CA LEU A 140 -14.12 -1.37 -10.97
C LEU A 140 -13.04 -2.21 -10.26
N LEU A 141 -13.44 -3.31 -9.62
CA LEU A 141 -12.50 -4.26 -9.03
C LEU A 141 -11.54 -4.85 -10.07
N ASN A 142 -12.04 -5.23 -11.26
CA ASN A 142 -11.18 -5.74 -12.33
C ASN A 142 -10.18 -4.69 -12.82
N VAL A 143 -10.59 -3.42 -12.90
CA VAL A 143 -9.69 -2.30 -13.23
C VAL A 143 -8.63 -2.12 -12.14
N ALA A 144 -9.04 -2.13 -10.87
CA ALA A 144 -8.13 -2.00 -9.73
C ALA A 144 -7.10 -3.14 -9.69
N VAL A 145 -7.49 -4.37 -10.03
CA VAL A 145 -6.56 -5.50 -10.14
C VAL A 145 -5.50 -5.29 -11.23
N GLY A 146 -5.87 -4.68 -12.36
CA GLY A 146 -4.92 -4.32 -13.42
C GLY A 146 -3.87 -3.33 -12.91
N ILE A 147 -4.33 -2.23 -12.32
CA ILE A 147 -3.47 -1.16 -11.80
C ILE A 147 -2.57 -1.67 -10.67
N ALA A 148 -3.11 -2.46 -9.74
CA ALA A 148 -2.32 -3.00 -8.63
C ALA A 148 -1.17 -3.89 -9.12
N LYS A 149 -1.37 -4.66 -10.20
CA LYS A 149 -0.30 -5.46 -10.82
C LYS A 149 0.77 -4.60 -11.48
N GLU A 150 0.37 -3.55 -12.19
CA GLU A 150 1.31 -2.61 -12.80
C GLU A 150 2.17 -1.90 -11.74
N LEU A 151 1.54 -1.48 -10.63
CA LEU A 151 2.23 -0.88 -9.50
C LEU A 151 3.19 -1.84 -8.81
N ASP A 152 2.80 -3.10 -8.60
CA ASP A 152 3.67 -4.12 -8.01
C ASP A 152 4.91 -4.36 -8.88
N GLN A 153 4.72 -4.52 -10.20
CA GLN A 153 5.81 -4.67 -11.16
C GLN A 153 6.75 -3.46 -11.17
N LEU A 154 6.19 -2.24 -11.13
CA LEU A 154 6.96 -1.02 -11.09
C LEU A 154 7.81 -0.94 -9.82
N VAL A 155 7.21 -1.19 -8.65
CA VAL A 155 7.90 -1.17 -7.36
C VAL A 155 9.02 -2.22 -7.32
N GLU A 156 8.75 -3.45 -7.75
CA GLU A 156 9.74 -4.52 -7.79
C GLU A 156 10.90 -4.22 -8.75
N ALA A 157 10.60 -3.69 -9.94
CA ALA A 157 11.63 -3.31 -10.90
C ALA A 157 12.54 -2.21 -10.34
N ARG A 158 11.95 -1.14 -9.78
CA ARG A 158 12.71 -0.02 -9.20
C ARG A 158 13.53 -0.40 -7.98
N LEU A 159 12.98 -1.24 -7.10
CA LEU A 159 13.74 -1.76 -5.97
C LEU A 159 14.94 -2.58 -6.47
N ARG A 160 14.76 -3.44 -7.47
CA ARG A 160 15.83 -4.27 -8.04
C ARG A 160 16.94 -3.44 -8.67
N GLU A 161 16.59 -2.43 -9.48
CA GLU A 161 17.54 -1.49 -10.08
C GLU A 161 18.38 -0.81 -8.99
N HIS A 162 17.71 -0.23 -8.00
CA HIS A 162 18.36 0.47 -6.90
C HIS A 162 19.25 -0.46 -6.04
N TRP A 163 18.87 -1.73 -5.85
CA TRP A 163 19.74 -2.71 -5.18
C TRP A 163 20.95 -3.12 -6.02
N ALA A 164 20.83 -3.12 -7.35
CA ALA A 164 21.94 -3.42 -8.25
C ALA A 164 23.00 -2.31 -8.21
N GLU A 165 22.58 -1.04 -8.24
CA GLU A 165 23.47 0.12 -8.15
C GLU A 165 24.34 0.09 -6.88
N ARG A 166 23.74 -0.21 -5.72
CA ARG A 166 24.48 -0.28 -4.44
C ARG A 166 25.52 -1.38 -4.35
N LYS A 167 25.42 -2.45 -5.14
CA LYS A 167 26.44 -3.51 -5.17
C LYS A 167 27.70 -3.10 -5.92
N VAL A 168 27.63 -2.07 -6.76
CA VAL A 168 28.73 -1.61 -7.61
C VAL A 168 29.65 -0.62 -6.87
N GLU A 169 29.17 0.04 -5.81
CA GLU A 169 29.93 1.06 -5.05
C GLU A 169 30.90 0.52 -4.00
N VAL A 170 31.10 -0.81 -3.91
CA VAL A 170 32.17 -1.36 -3.06
C VAL A 170 33.48 -1.38 -3.85
N ARG A 171 34.22 -0.27 -3.80
CA ARG A 171 35.60 -0.17 -4.30
C ARG A 171 36.52 0.49 -3.29
#